data_AF-A0A9Q2UFX7-F1
#
_entry.id   AF-A0A9Q2UFX7-F1
#
_cell.length_a   1.000
_cell.length_b   1.000
_cell.length_c   1.000
_cell.angle_alpha   90.00
_cell.angle_beta   90.00
_cell.angle_gamma   90.00
#
_symmetry.space_group_name_H-M   'P 1'
#
loop_
_entity.id
_entity.type
_entity.pdbx_description
1 polymer ?
#
loop_
_entity_poly.entity_id
_entity_poly.type
_entity_poly.pdbx_seq_one_letter_code
_entity_poly.pdbx_strand_id
1 'polypeptide(L)'
;MSKKITFSAFGRDSYYHRDWFKKNGFKFDRSSRKWTVYELPVENAKEFASYCRKYGLTFERSDRMITEFDYAEYLWDGQRDEFMKPYETITLPTPKNKR
;
A
#
# COMPACT_ATOMS: atom_id res chain seq x y z
N MET A 1 -22.76 8.60 -6.60
CA MET A 1 -22.24 7.21 -6.65
C MET A 1 -20.83 7.22 -6.10
N SER A 2 -20.52 6.39 -5.11
CA SER A 2 -19.14 6.24 -4.65
C SER A 2 -18.29 5.67 -5.79
N LYS A 3 -17.21 6.38 -6.15
CA LYS A 3 -16.23 5.84 -7.08
C LYS A 3 -15.66 4.57 -6.45
N LYS A 4 -15.81 3.46 -7.15
CA LYS A 4 -15.27 2.15 -6.76
C LYS A 4 -13.92 1.99 -7.43
N ILE A 5 -12.90 1.62 -6.66
CA ILE A 5 -11.53 1.50 -7.17
C ILE A 5 -11.01 0.09 -6.93
N THR A 6 -10.03 -0.30 -7.73
CA THR A 6 -9.21 -1.48 -7.49
C THR A 6 -7.98 -1.04 -6.71
N PHE A 7 -7.70 -1.71 -5.59
CA PHE A 7 -6.51 -1.48 -4.78
C PHE A 7 -5.72 -2.78 -4.72
N SER A 8 -4.43 -2.71 -5.08
CA SER A 8 -3.51 -3.83 -4.96
C SER A 8 -2.38 -3.48 -4.00
N ALA A 9 -2.01 -4.40 -3.12
CA ALA A 9 -0.86 -4.28 -2.23
C ALA A 9 0.08 -5.48 -2.44
N PHE A 10 1.38 -5.22 -2.50
CA PHE A 10 2.41 -6.24 -2.73
C PHE A 10 3.71 -5.85 -2.03
N GLY A 11 4.67 -6.77 -2.00
CA GLY A 11 5.95 -6.60 -1.33
C GLY A 11 6.39 -7.87 -0.61
N ARG A 12 7.69 -7.98 -0.29
CA ARG A 12 8.28 -9.14 0.39
C ARG A 12 7.58 -9.43 1.73
N ASP A 13 7.24 -8.37 2.46
CA ASP A 13 6.63 -8.47 3.79
C ASP A 13 5.10 -8.58 3.77
N SER A 14 4.47 -8.52 2.59
CA SER A 14 3.01 -8.61 2.45
C SER A 14 2.41 -9.89 3.06
N TYR A 15 3.21 -10.97 3.14
CA TYR A 15 2.81 -12.21 3.81
C TYR A 15 2.53 -12.03 5.30
N TYR A 16 3.30 -11.18 5.99
CA TYR A 16 3.13 -10.90 7.42
C TYR A 16 1.84 -10.13 7.71
N HIS A 17 1.33 -9.39 6.73
CA HIS A 17 0.09 -8.61 6.84
C HIS A 17 -1.15 -9.35 6.31
N ARG A 18 -1.04 -10.65 5.99
CA ARG A 18 -2.13 -11.47 5.42
C ARG A 18 -3.43 -11.40 6.21
N ASP A 19 -3.35 -11.34 7.54
CA ASP A 19 -4.54 -11.37 8.41
C ASP A 19 -5.30 -10.04 8.30
N TRP A 20 -4.56 -8.93 8.20
CA TRP A 20 -5.13 -7.61 7.93
C TRP A 20 -5.74 -7.54 6.53
N PHE A 21 -5.05 -8.07 5.53
CA PHE A 21 -5.57 -8.13 4.15
C PHE A 21 -6.88 -8.92 4.07
N LYS A 22 -6.93 -10.13 4.66
CA LYS A 22 -8.14 -10.94 4.70
C LYS A 22 -9.30 -10.25 5.43
N LYS A 23 -9.03 -9.58 6.55
CA LYS A 23 -10.04 -8.83 7.31
C LYS A 23 -10.65 -7.69 6.48
N ASN A 24 -9.86 -7.07 5.60
CA ASN A 24 -10.28 -5.98 4.73
C ASN A 24 -10.78 -6.44 3.35
N GLY A 25 -11.02 -7.73 3.15
CA GLY A 25 -11.62 -8.27 1.91
C GLY A 25 -10.64 -8.46 0.75
N PHE A 26 -9.33 -8.34 0.96
CA PHE A 26 -8.35 -8.61 -0.07
C PHE A 26 -8.26 -10.10 -0.40
N LYS A 27 -8.09 -10.39 -1.69
CA LYS A 27 -7.80 -11.73 -2.21
C LYS A 27 -6.37 -11.78 -2.71
N PHE A 28 -5.62 -12.81 -2.33
CA PHE A 28 -4.27 -13.01 -2.83
C PHE A 28 -4.31 -13.64 -4.22
N ASP A 29 -3.85 -12.90 -5.22
CA ASP A 29 -3.63 -13.40 -6.57
C ASP A 29 -2.25 -14.08 -6.65
N ARG A 30 -2.24 -15.40 -6.89
CA ARG A 30 -1.02 -16.20 -6.99
C ARG A 30 -0.21 -15.88 -8.24
N SER A 31 -0.86 -15.46 -9.32
CA SER A 31 -0.18 -15.17 -10.59
C SER A 31 0.67 -13.90 -10.48
N SER A 32 0.07 -12.85 -9.91
CA SER A 32 0.71 -11.55 -9.74
C SER A 32 1.40 -11.37 -8.36
N ARG A 33 1.33 -12.38 -7.48
CA ARG A 33 1.84 -12.35 -6.09
C ARG A 33 1.41 -11.09 -5.31
N LYS A 34 0.18 -10.64 -5.52
CA LYS A 34 -0.36 -9.40 -4.94
C LYS A 34 -1.69 -9.64 -4.23
N TRP A 35 -1.96 -8.84 -3.22
CA TRP A 35 -3.24 -8.77 -2.56
C TRP A 35 -4.10 -7.74 -3.27
N THR A 36 -5.22 -8.16 -3.85
CA THR A 36 -6.11 -7.27 -4.59
C THR A 36 -7.48 -7.22 -3.92
N VAL A 37 -8.03 -6.02 -3.77
CA VAL A 37 -9.43 -5.80 -3.45
C VAL A 37 -10.09 -5.06 -4.61
N TYR A 38 -11.20 -5.61 -5.08
CA TYR A 38 -12.03 -5.02 -6.12
C TYR A 38 -13.16 -4.23 -5.47
N GLU A 39 -13.63 -3.19 -6.15
CA GLU A 39 -14.78 -2.40 -5.70
C GLU A 39 -14.61 -1.67 -4.35
N LEU A 40 -13.39 -1.25 -4.01
CA LEU A 40 -13.13 -0.52 -2.78
C LEU A 40 -13.69 0.92 -2.86
N PRO A 41 -14.41 1.41 -1.83
CA PRO A 41 -14.76 2.83 -1.72
C PRO A 41 -13.50 3.70 -1.63
N VAL A 42 -13.46 4.83 -2.35
CA VAL A 42 -12.31 5.77 -2.33
C VAL A 42 -11.96 6.27 -0.92
N GLU A 43 -12.94 6.39 -0.03
CA GLU A 43 -12.74 6.81 1.36
C GLU A 43 -11.78 5.87 2.10
N ASN A 44 -11.95 4.56 1.95
CA ASN A 44 -11.12 3.54 2.58
C ASN A 44 -9.73 3.44 1.93
N ALA A 45 -9.59 3.90 0.69
CA ALA A 45 -8.32 3.83 -0.04
C ALA A 45 -7.22 4.69 0.61
N LYS A 46 -7.59 5.77 1.33
CA LYS A 46 -6.63 6.59 2.08
C LYS A 46 -6.08 5.83 3.29
N GLU A 47 -6.94 5.13 4.02
CA GLU A 47 -6.54 4.30 5.16
C GLU A 47 -5.60 3.17 4.72
N PHE A 48 -5.95 2.48 3.62
CA PHE A 48 -5.16 1.36 3.12
C PHE A 48 -3.79 1.81 2.60
N ALA A 49 -3.73 2.97 1.95
CA ALA A 49 -2.46 3.59 1.55
C ALA A 49 -1.59 3.98 2.75
N SER A 50 -2.19 4.55 3.81
CA SER A 50 -1.46 4.87 5.05
C SER A 50 -0.91 3.63 5.72
N TYR A 51 -1.68 2.54 5.77
CA TYR A 51 -1.22 1.25 6.29
C TYR A 51 -0.04 0.72 5.48
N CYS A 52 -0.13 0.73 4.15
CA CYS A 52 0.96 0.27 3.29
C CYS A 52 2.23 1.11 3.49
N ARG A 53 2.12 2.45 3.56
CA ARG A 53 3.26 3.35 3.84
C ARG A 53 3.89 3.07 5.20
N LYS A 54 3.06 2.88 6.23
CA LYS A 54 3.55 2.60 7.59
C LYS A 54 4.38 1.33 7.65
N TYR A 55 4.05 0.30 6.87
CA TYR A 55 4.76 -0.98 6.89
C TYR A 55 5.71 -1.18 5.70
N GLY A 56 5.98 -0.12 4.92
CA GLY A 56 6.88 -0.20 3.77
C GLY A 56 6.36 -1.10 2.64
N LEU A 57 5.05 -1.31 2.54
CA LEU A 57 4.43 -2.10 1.48
C LEU A 57 4.19 -1.25 0.23
N THR A 58 4.49 -1.82 -0.92
CA THR A 58 4.17 -1.24 -2.23
C THR A 58 2.68 -1.44 -2.56
N PHE A 59 2.05 -0.46 -3.17
CA PHE A 59 0.63 -0.54 -3.53
C PHE A 59 0.30 0.20 -4.83
N GLU A 60 -0.73 -0.28 -5.52
CA GLU A 60 -1.31 0.29 -6.73
C GLU A 60 -2.77 0.65 -6.46
N ARG A 61 -3.22 1.80 -6.98
CA ARG A 61 -4.62 2.22 -6.94
C ARG A 61 -5.08 2.59 -8.34
N SER A 62 -6.24 2.09 -8.75
CA SER A 62 -6.79 2.38 -10.08
C SER A 62 -7.27 3.83 -10.25
N ASP A 63 -7.53 4.57 -9.17
CA ASP A 63 -7.90 6.00 -9.25
C ASP A 63 -6.71 6.92 -9.46
N ARG A 64 -5.53 6.52 -8.98
CA ARG A 64 -4.27 7.12 -9.35
C ARG A 64 -3.83 6.54 -10.70
N MET A 65 -4.58 6.89 -11.74
CA MET A 65 -3.95 6.98 -13.05
C MET A 65 -2.90 8.09 -12.96
N ILE A 66 -1.65 7.70 -12.72
CA ILE A 66 -0.50 8.58 -12.91
C ILE A 66 -0.32 8.66 -14.43
N THR A 67 -1.18 9.42 -15.11
CA THR A 67 -0.98 9.71 -16.54
C THR A 67 0.22 10.63 -16.71
N GLU A 68 0.47 11.51 -15.73
CA GLU A 68 1.54 12.49 -15.73
C GLU A 68 2.12 12.61 -14.32
N PHE A 69 3.20 11.88 -14.04
CA PHE A 69 4.02 12.16 -12.86
C PHE A 69 4.91 13.35 -13.22
N ASP A 70 4.65 14.54 -12.67
CA ASP A 70 5.52 15.68 -12.89
C ASP A 70 6.81 15.52 -12.06
N TYR A 71 7.82 14.97 -12.72
CA TYR A 71 9.16 14.82 -12.14
C TYR A 71 9.79 16.16 -11.76
N ALA A 72 9.38 17.27 -12.39
CA ALA A 72 9.92 18.58 -12.07
C ALA A 72 9.41 19.04 -10.71
N GLU A 73 8.11 18.93 -10.42
CA GLU A 73 7.55 19.33 -9.12
C GLU A 73 8.12 18.46 -7.97
N TYR A 74 8.21 17.14 -8.17
CA TYR A 74 8.70 16.20 -7.14
C TYR A 74 10.18 16.38 -6.77
N LEU A 75 11.03 16.76 -7.73
CA LEU A 75 12.46 16.98 -7.46
C LEU A 75 12.77 18.39 -6.93
N TRP A 76 11.84 19.34 -7.10
CA TRP A 76 12.07 20.76 -6.78
C TRP A 76 11.33 21.24 -5.52
N ASP A 77 10.28 20.55 -5.06
CA ASP A 77 9.68 20.85 -3.76
C ASP A 77 10.63 20.39 -2.64
N GLY A 78 11.22 21.35 -1.93
CA GLY A 78 12.35 21.24 -1.00
C GLY A 78 12.16 20.39 0.26
N GLN A 79 11.52 19.23 0.18
CA GLN A 79 11.29 18.28 1.29
C GLN A 79 12.56 17.48 1.69
N ARG A 80 13.75 17.96 1.37
CA ARG A 80 15.03 17.29 1.64
C ARG A 80 15.17 16.87 3.10
N ASP A 81 14.72 17.72 4.02
CA ASP A 81 14.84 17.49 5.46
C ASP A 81 13.85 16.42 5.97
N GLU A 82 12.70 16.25 5.30
CA GLU A 82 11.75 15.18 5.64
C GLU A 82 12.25 13.80 5.17
N PHE A 83 12.96 13.76 4.04
CA PHE A 83 13.55 12.54 3.49
C PHE A 83 14.87 12.13 4.16
N MET A 84 15.55 13.05 4.84
CA MET A 84 16.81 12.79 5.55
C MET A 84 16.63 12.27 6.99
N LYS A 85 15.40 11.97 7.41
CA LYS A 85 15.16 11.36 8.74
C LYS A 85 15.73 9.94 8.78
N PRO A 86 16.43 9.55 9.86
CA PRO A 86 16.89 8.17 10.03
C PRO A 86 15.68 7.23 10.01
N TYR A 87 15.85 6.07 9.38
CA TYR A 87 14.78 5.09 9.26
C TYR A 87 14.36 4.60 10.65
N GLU A 88 13.08 4.75 10.98
CA GLU A 88 12.52 4.10 12.16
C GLU A 88 12.43 2.60 11.89
N THR A 89 12.96 1.79 12.80
CA THR A 89 12.90 0.33 12.69
C THR A 89 11.51 -0.14 13.13
N ILE A 90 10.60 -0.29 12.17
CA ILE A 90 9.23 -0.71 12.43
C ILE A 90 9.20 -2.23 12.64
N THR A 91 8.61 -2.68 13.75
CA THR A 91 8.47 -4.11 14.03
C THR A 91 7.34 -4.71 13.19
N LEU A 92 7.67 -5.75 12.41
CA LEU A 92 6.70 -6.48 11.60
C LEU A 92 5.80 -7.37 12.48
N PRO A 93 4.51 -7.53 12.14
CA PRO A 93 3.64 -8.46 12.83
C PRO A 93 4.14 -9.90 12.65
N THR A 94 4.09 -10.70 13.72
CA THR A 94 4.48 -12.11 13.67
C THR A 94 3.40 -12.94 12.98
N PRO A 95 3.77 -13.78 11.99
CA PRO A 95 2.79 -14.63 11.32
C PRO A 95 2.37 -15.76 12.27
N LYS A 96 1.06 -15.98 12.41
CA LYS A 96 0.50 -17.07 13.25
C LYS A 96 0.92 -18.50 12.84
N ASN A 97 1.59 -18.68 11.70
CA ASN A 97 1.95 -20.00 11.12
C ASN A 97 3.41 -20.43 11.36
N LYS A 98 4.10 -19.93 12.38
CA LYS A 98 5.30 -20.61 12.89
C LYS A 98 4.89 -21.61 13.96
N ARG A 99 4.33 -22.74 13.54
CA ARG A 99 4.26 -23.98 14.31
C ARG A 99 4.49 -25.14 13.36
#